data_AF-A0A2G9C5G8-F1
#
_entry.id   AF-A0A2G9C5G8-F1
#
_cell.length_a   1.000
_cell.length_b   1.000
_cell.length_c   1.000
_cell.angle_alpha   90.00
_cell.angle_beta   90.00
_cell.angle_gamma   90.00
#
_symmetry.space_group_name_H-M   'P 1'
#
loop_
_entity.id
_entity.type
_entity.pdbx_description
1 polymer ?
#
loop_
_entity_poly.entity_id
_entity_poly.type
_entity_poly.pdbx_seq_one_letter_code
_entity_poly.pdbx_strand_id
1 'polypeptide(L)'
;MSGGAGPSPSSAPNPAATPSVEIEARLRAALAPVSLRLRDDSAHHAGHAGAREGGHYYLEIVSSRFAGLPRVARHRLVYDALADLMQKGIHALAIDARAPDEQQKPGPQ
;
A
#
# COMPACT_ATOMS: atom_id res chain seq x y z
N MET A 1 -35.01 -28.42 13.50
CA MET A 1 -33.64 -28.64 12.98
C MET A 1 -33.57 -28.08 11.55
N SER A 2 -33.24 -26.80 11.38
CA SER A 2 -32.87 -26.16 10.10
C SER A 2 -32.24 -24.83 10.51
N GLY A 3 -30.94 -24.58 10.40
CA GLY A 3 -30.12 -24.66 9.19
C GLY A 3 -29.72 -23.22 8.88
N GLY A 4 -28.67 -22.73 9.54
CA GLY A 4 -28.20 -21.35 9.42
C GLY A 4 -27.63 -21.07 8.03
N ALA A 5 -28.19 -20.09 7.35
CA ALA A 5 -27.60 -19.51 6.15
C ALA A 5 -26.42 -18.63 6.57
N GLY A 6 -25.20 -19.15 6.45
CA GLY A 6 -24.00 -18.32 6.49
C GLY A 6 -23.90 -17.54 5.17
N PRO A 7 -23.69 -16.21 5.18
CA PRO A 7 -23.33 -15.51 3.96
C PRO A 7 -21.91 -15.87 3.57
N SER A 8 -21.76 -16.60 2.46
CA SER A 8 -20.48 -16.75 1.76
C SER A 8 -19.99 -15.38 1.27
N PRO A 9 -18.70 -15.04 1.39
CA PRO A 9 -18.17 -13.85 0.77
C PRO A 9 -17.99 -14.10 -0.74
N SER A 10 -18.97 -13.68 -1.54
CA SER A 10 -18.76 -13.47 -2.98
C SER A 10 -17.84 -12.27 -3.17
N SER A 11 -16.55 -12.53 -3.37
CA SER A 11 -15.62 -11.54 -3.90
C SER A 11 -15.30 -11.95 -5.34
N ALA A 12 -16.11 -11.48 -6.28
CA ALA A 12 -15.73 -11.44 -7.68
C ALA A 12 -15.01 -10.11 -7.92
N PRO A 13 -13.74 -10.08 -8.36
CA PRO A 13 -13.09 -8.82 -8.70
C PRO A 13 -13.61 -8.32 -10.05
N ASN A 14 -14.11 -7.09 -10.04
CA ASN A 14 -14.49 -6.30 -11.21
C ASN A 14 -13.23 -6.02 -12.09
N PRO A 15 -13.30 -6.01 -13.44
CA PRO A 15 -12.12 -5.85 -14.30
C PRO A 15 -11.63 -4.39 -14.46
N ALA A 16 -12.02 -3.47 -13.57
CA ALA A 16 -11.41 -2.16 -13.41
C ALA A 16 -10.57 -2.17 -12.12
N ALA A 17 -9.48 -2.93 -12.11
CA ALA A 17 -8.62 -3.06 -10.94
C ALA A 17 -7.98 -1.70 -10.62
N THR A 18 -8.50 -1.03 -9.58
CA THR A 18 -7.95 0.19 -9.02
C THR A 18 -6.46 -0.02 -8.73
N PRO A 19 -5.55 0.90 -9.11
CA PRO A 19 -4.11 0.76 -8.91
C PRO A 19 -3.74 0.44 -7.46
N SER A 20 -4.53 0.90 -6.49
CA SER A 20 -4.35 0.62 -5.07
C SER A 20 -4.39 -0.86 -4.72
N VAL A 21 -5.37 -1.62 -5.21
CA VAL A 21 -5.54 -3.04 -4.86
C VAL A 21 -4.36 -3.89 -5.31
N GLU A 22 -3.85 -3.60 -6.51
CA GLU A 22 -2.67 -4.30 -7.05
C GLU A 22 -1.40 -3.94 -6.26
N ILE A 23 -1.22 -2.67 -5.88
CA ILE A 23 -0.13 -2.24 -5.00
C ILE A 23 -0.17 -3.00 -3.68
N GLU A 24 -1.33 -3.07 -3.02
CA GLU A 24 -1.49 -3.78 -1.76
C GLU A 24 -1.17 -5.27 -1.89
N ALA A 25 -1.68 -5.93 -2.95
CA ALA A 25 -1.44 -7.34 -3.20
C ALA A 25 0.05 -7.64 -3.42
N ARG A 26 0.74 -6.84 -4.25
CA ARG A 26 2.18 -6.99 -4.51
C ARG A 26 3.01 -6.82 -3.26
N LEU A 27 2.74 -5.78 -2.46
CA LEU A 27 3.45 -5.53 -1.23
C LEU A 27 3.20 -6.65 -0.20
N ARG A 28 1.98 -7.17 -0.12
CA ARG A 28 1.66 -8.32 0.73
C ARG A 28 2.45 -9.55 0.33
N ALA A 29 2.53 -9.85 -0.96
CA ALA A 29 3.27 -11.00 -1.47
C ALA A 29 4.79 -10.86 -1.27
N ALA A 30 5.36 -9.68 -1.54
CA ALA A 30 6.81 -9.46 -1.51
C ALA A 30 7.36 -9.25 -0.09
N LEU A 31 6.62 -8.53 0.76
CA LEU A 31 7.14 -8.02 2.04
C LEU A 31 6.43 -8.63 3.26
N ALA A 32 5.38 -9.42 3.07
CA ALA A 32 4.57 -10.05 4.13
C ALA A 32 4.33 -9.11 5.34
N PRO A 33 3.75 -7.92 5.11
CA PRO A 33 3.58 -6.92 6.14
C PRO A 33 2.52 -7.34 7.15
N VAL A 34 2.77 -7.02 8.42
CA VAL A 34 1.80 -7.16 9.52
C VAL A 34 0.72 -6.08 9.49
N SER A 35 1.00 -4.94 8.87
CA SER A 35 0.05 -3.86 8.66
C SER A 35 0.35 -3.16 7.36
N LEU A 36 -0.67 -2.89 6.56
CA LEU A 36 -0.54 -2.18 5.30
C LEU A 36 -1.72 -1.23 5.17
N ARG A 37 -1.43 0.04 4.90
CA ARG A 37 -2.42 1.07 4.64
C ARG A 37 -1.97 1.91 3.47
N LEU A 38 -2.79 1.95 2.43
CA LEU A 38 -2.56 2.74 1.23
C LEU A 38 -3.64 3.82 1.14
N ARG A 39 -3.20 5.07 1.06
CA ARG A 39 -4.05 6.24 0.88
C ARG A 39 -3.77 6.85 -0.49
N ASP A 40 -4.84 7.06 -1.24
CA ASP A 40 -4.80 7.77 -2.52
C ASP A 40 -5.11 9.25 -2.27
N ASP A 41 -4.16 10.13 -2.58
CA ASP A 41 -4.29 11.59 -2.47
C ASP A 41 -4.36 12.24 -3.87
N SER A 42 -4.54 11.44 -4.93
CA SER A 42 -4.67 11.91 -6.32
C SER A 42 -5.92 12.75 -6.58
N ALA A 43 -6.93 12.67 -5.72
CA ALA A 43 -8.21 13.35 -5.88
C ALA A 43 -8.12 14.89 -5.80
N HIS A 44 -7.01 15.45 -5.32
CA HIS A 44 -6.88 16.90 -5.14
C HIS A 44 -6.59 17.70 -6.44
N HIS A 45 -6.40 17.02 -7.58
CA HIS A 45 -5.97 17.64 -8.84
C HIS A 45 -6.90 17.38 -10.05
N ALA A 46 -8.08 16.79 -9.83
CA ALA A 46 -9.08 16.56 -10.86
C ALA A 46 -9.80 17.88 -11.24
N GLY A 47 -9.15 18.76 -12.02
CA GLY A 47 -9.79 20.03 -12.39
C GLY A 47 -9.13 20.93 -13.44
N HIS A 48 -7.89 20.69 -13.88
CA HIS A 48 -7.23 21.59 -14.83
C HIS A 48 -6.62 20.88 -16.04
N ALA A 49 -6.59 21.57 -17.18
CA ALA A 49 -6.04 21.12 -18.46
C ALA A 49 -4.51 20.82 -18.45
N GLY A 50 -3.86 20.94 -17.28
CA GLY A 50 -2.51 20.47 -16.97
C GLY A 50 -2.45 19.23 -16.07
N ALA A 51 -3.57 18.51 -15.86
CA ALA A 51 -3.72 17.31 -15.03
C ALA A 51 -2.98 16.07 -15.58
N ARG A 52 -1.71 16.24 -15.95
CA ARG A 52 -0.75 15.18 -16.27
C ARG A 52 0.19 14.90 -15.09
N GLU A 53 -0.14 15.40 -13.91
CA GLU A 53 0.62 15.16 -12.68
C GLU A 53 -0.07 14.01 -11.97
N GLY A 54 0.25 12.79 -12.41
CA GLY A 54 -0.25 11.52 -11.93
C GLY A 54 -0.31 11.37 -10.42
N GLY A 55 -1.17 10.45 -9.99
CA GLY A 55 -1.65 10.37 -8.62
C GLY A 55 -0.56 10.27 -7.55
N HIS A 56 -0.76 11.04 -6.48
CA HIS A 56 0.02 10.95 -5.26
C HIS A 56 -0.56 9.86 -4.36
N TYR A 57 0.27 8.88 -4.00
CA TYR A 57 -0.12 7.82 -3.09
C TYR A 57 0.74 7.87 -1.82
N TYR A 58 0.12 7.60 -0.68
CA TYR A 58 0.78 7.49 0.61
C TYR A 58 0.63 6.07 1.13
N LEU A 59 1.75 5.37 1.29
CA LEU A 59 1.83 3.98 1.74
C LEU A 59 2.46 3.92 3.13
N GLU A 60 1.71 3.37 4.08
CA GLU A 60 2.21 2.99 5.40
C GLU A 60 2.33 1.47 5.46
N ILE A 61 3.54 0.98 5.69
CA ILE A 61 3.82 -0.45 5.67
C ILE A 61 4.64 -0.91 6.89
N VAL A 62 3.96 -1.77 7.63
CA VAL A 62 4.31 -2.64 8.74
C VAL A 62 5.10 -3.91 8.39
N SER A 63 6.44 -4.03 8.41
CA SER A 63 7.05 -5.36 8.14
C SER A 63 8.33 -5.67 8.92
N SER A 64 8.43 -6.92 9.38
CA SER A 64 9.64 -7.50 10.00
C SER A 64 10.84 -7.44 9.06
N ARG A 65 10.62 -7.41 7.75
CA ARG A 65 11.67 -7.25 6.72
C ARG A 65 12.43 -5.93 6.83
N PHE A 66 11.86 -4.93 7.49
CA PHE A 66 12.47 -3.63 7.69
C PHE A 66 13.30 -3.52 8.97
N ALA A 67 13.24 -4.52 9.85
CA ALA A 67 13.99 -4.52 11.11
C ALA A 67 15.51 -4.45 10.83
N GLY A 68 16.19 -3.52 11.50
CA GLY A 68 17.63 -3.30 11.33
C GLY A 68 18.04 -2.65 10.00
N LEU A 69 17.11 -2.34 9.08
CA LEU A 69 17.42 -1.67 7.83
C LEU A 69 17.34 -0.14 7.96
N PRO A 70 18.23 0.62 7.32
CA PRO A 70 18.10 2.07 7.22
C PRO A 70 16.94 2.46 6.30
N ARG A 71 16.41 3.67 6.48
CA ARG A 71 15.26 4.19 5.72
C ARG A 71 15.37 4.00 4.21
N VAL A 72 16.53 4.31 3.63
CA VAL A 72 16.78 4.18 2.18
C VAL A 72 16.64 2.73 1.71
N ALA A 73 17.16 1.76 2.47
CA ALA A 73 17.05 0.34 2.12
C ALA A 73 15.60 -0.15 2.20
N ARG A 74 14.83 0.32 3.19
CA ARG A 74 13.39 0.01 3.31
C ARG A 74 12.62 0.54 2.11
N HIS A 75 12.86 1.79 1.73
CA HIS A 75 12.23 2.40 0.56
C HIS A 75 12.59 1.61 -0.71
N ARG A 76 13.86 1.20 -0.86
CA ARG A 76 14.31 0.41 -2.00
C ARG A 76 13.57 -0.92 -2.11
N LEU A 77 13.37 -1.64 -1.02
CA LEU A 77 12.57 -2.88 -1.00
C LEU A 77 11.13 -2.66 -1.47
N VAL A 78 10.51 -1.55 -1.05
CA VAL A 78 9.15 -1.19 -1.48
C VAL A 78 9.11 -0.82 -2.96
N TYR A 79 10.08 -0.03 -3.44
CA TYR A 79 10.21 0.31 -4.85
C TYR A 79 10.48 -0.92 -5.71
N ASP A 80 11.35 -1.84 -5.28
CA ASP A 80 11.62 -3.09 -5.99
C ASP A 80 10.35 -3.95 -6.10
N ALA A 81 9.54 -4.02 -5.04
CA ALA A 81 8.27 -4.74 -5.06
C ALA A 81 7.22 -4.10 -5.99
N LEU A 82 7.32 -2.79 -6.23
CA LEU A 82 6.38 -2.00 -7.04
C LEU A 82 6.95 -1.54 -8.37
N ALA A 83 8.16 -1.96 -8.76
CA ALA A 83 8.86 -1.44 -9.93
C ALA A 83 8.03 -1.62 -11.21
N ASP A 84 7.34 -2.77 -11.34
CA ASP A 84 6.42 -3.06 -12.45
C ASP A 84 5.21 -2.13 -12.52
N LEU A 85 4.75 -1.61 -11.37
CA LEU A 85 3.58 -0.74 -11.23
C LEU A 85 3.95 0.73 -11.37
N MET A 86 5.15 1.12 -10.94
CA MET A 86 5.68 2.47 -11.12
C MET A 86 5.72 2.87 -12.60
N GLN A 87 6.08 1.94 -13.49
CA GLN A 87 6.06 2.17 -14.94
C GLN A 87 4.66 2.40 -15.51
N LYS A 88 3.60 2.02 -14.79
CA LYS A 88 2.21 2.02 -15.28
C LYS A 88 1.39 3.24 -14.86
N GLY A 89 1.94 4.16 -14.05
CA GLY A 89 1.25 5.43 -13.76
C GLY A 89 1.33 5.96 -12.32
N ILE A 90 2.21 5.44 -11.47
CA ILE A 90 2.46 6.04 -10.15
C ILE A 90 3.56 7.10 -10.33
N HIS A 91 3.21 8.38 -10.16
CA HIS A 91 4.20 9.47 -10.29
C HIS A 91 4.89 9.78 -8.96
N ALA A 92 4.17 9.70 -7.84
CA ALA A 92 4.74 9.91 -6.52
C ALA A 92 4.14 8.94 -5.51
N LEU A 93 5.00 8.17 -4.86
CA LEU A 93 4.65 7.30 -3.73
C LEU A 93 5.43 7.74 -2.50
N ALA A 94 4.72 8.32 -1.54
CA ALA A 94 5.25 8.57 -0.21
C ALA A 94 5.21 7.26 0.59
N ILE A 95 6.38 6.84 1.09
CA ILE A 95 6.55 5.54 1.77
C ILE A 95 6.91 5.81 3.23
N ASP A 96 6.09 5.27 4.13
CA ASP A 96 6.39 5.15 5.55
C ASP A 96 6.54 3.65 5.89
N ALA A 97 7.80 3.19 5.84
CA ALA A 97 8.15 1.79 6.09
C ALA A 97 8.76 1.63 7.49
N ARG A 98 8.06 0.92 8.38
CA ARG A 98 8.47 0.72 9.77
C ARG A 98 8.57 -0.76 10.11
N ALA A 99 9.48 -1.10 10.99
CA ALA A 99 9.52 -2.43 11.60
C ALA A 99 8.42 -2.56 12.67
N PRO A 100 7.89 -3.78 12.92
CA PRO A 100 6.92 -4.00 13.99
C PRO A 100 7.44 -3.58 15.36
N ASP A 101 8.75 -3.74 15.58
CA ASP A 101 9.44 -3.31 16.81
C ASP A 101 9.40 -1.78 17.00
N GLU A 102 9.33 -1.01 15.91
CA GLU A 102 9.24 0.45 15.94
C GLU A 102 7.79 0.96 16.10
N GLN A 103 6.77 0.12 15.91
CA GLN A 103 5.38 0.51 16.14
C GLN A 103 5.02 0.66 17.62
N GLN A 104 5.86 0.13 18.51
CA GLN A 104 5.63 0.14 19.96
C GLN A 104 6.64 1.05 20.66
N LYS A 105 6.56 2.35 20.41
CA LYS A 105 6.84 3.34 21.44
C LYS A 105 5.56 4.13 21.68
N PRO A 106 4.78 3.85 22.75
CA PRO A 106 3.98 4.92 23.31
C PRO A 106 4.95 6.08 23.61
N GLY A 107 4.70 7.26 23.03
CA GLY A 107 5.51 8.44 23.34
C GLY A 107 5.53 8.67 24.85
N PRO A 108 6.65 9.15 25.43
CA PRO A 108 6.68 9.48 26.84
C PRO A 108 5.77 10.69 27.05
N GLN A 109 4.75 10.56 27.89
CA GLN A 109 4.12 11.69 28.57
C GLN A 109 3.98 11.31 30.04
#